data_AF-A0A383AGY1-F1
#
_entry.id   AF-A0A383AGY1-F1
#
_cell.length_a   1.000
_cell.length_b   1.000
_cell.length_c   1.000
_cell.angle_alpha   90.00
_cell.angle_beta   90.00
_cell.angle_gamma   90.00
#
_symmetry.space_group_name_H-M   'P 1'
#
loop_
_entity.id
_entity.type
_entity.pdbx_description
1 polymer ?
#
loop_
_entity_poly.entity_id
_entity_poly.type
_entity_poly.pdbx_seq_one_letter_code
_entity_poly.pdbx_strand_id
1 'polypeptide(L)' 'MLNKNIFLIGMMGSGKSSIAPKLSNKFNIPYIDTDEDLLSILDNNFSEISEIKFRQLESVYFLEKIKKNHNI' A
#
# COMPACT_ATOMS: atom_id res chain seq x y z
N MET A 1 17.39 -5.37 12.93
CA MET A 1 16.38 -5.12 11.86
C MET A 1 15.01 -5.02 12.50
N LEU A 2 14.13 -4.18 11.96
CA LEU A 2 12.74 -4.13 12.39
C LEU A 2 12.05 -5.38 11.82
N ASN A 3 11.75 -6.38 12.66
CA ASN A 3 11.14 -7.64 12.21
C ASN A 3 9.59 -7.56 12.08
N LYS A 4 9.04 -6.35 12.02
CA LYS A 4 7.59 -6.11 11.94
C LYS A 4 7.28 -5.08 10.87
N ASN A 5 6.16 -5.27 10.20
CA ASN A 5 5.61 -4.30 9.26
C ASN A 5 5.09 -3.07 10.02
N ILE A 6 5.33 -1.87 9.48
CA ILE A 6 4.71 -0.63 9.95
C ILE A 6 3.56 -0.30 9.00
N PHE A 7 2.35 -0.15 9.54
CA PHE A 7 1.17 0.27 8.78
C PHE A 7 0.82 1.70 9.13
N LEU A 8 0.69 2.57 8.11
CA LEU A 8 0.22 3.93 8.27
C LEU A 8 -1.24 4.00 7.84
N ILE A 9 -2.14 4.22 8.81
CA ILE A 9 -3.58 4.29 8.58
C ILE A 9 -4.10 5.71 8.81
N GLY A 10 -5.16 6.09 8.10
CA GLY A 10 -5.78 7.41 8.20
C GLY A 10 -6.45 7.86 6.91
N MET A 11 -7.23 8.94 6.97
CA MET A 11 -7.97 9.47 5.81
C MET A 11 -7.04 10.00 4.71
N MET A 12 -7.51 10.06 3.46
CA MET A 12 -6.81 10.75 2.36
C MET A 12 -6.47 12.20 2.78
N GLY A 13 -5.31 12.71 2.37
CA GLY A 13 -4.85 14.05 2.75
C GLY A 13 -4.23 14.16 4.15
N SER A 14 -4.24 13.10 4.97
CA SER A 14 -3.61 13.12 6.30
C SER A 14 -2.07 13.04 6.29
N GLY A 15 -1.43 13.23 5.13
CA GLY A 15 0.03 13.25 4.99
C GLY A 15 0.72 11.87 4.93
N LYS A 16 -0.01 10.77 4.80
CA LYS A 16 0.55 9.40 4.75
C LYS A 16 1.61 9.24 3.65
N SER A 17 1.25 9.53 2.40
CA SER A 17 2.18 9.42 1.26
C SER A 17 3.35 10.42 1.33
N SER A 18 3.27 11.45 2.20
CA SER A 18 4.39 12.36 2.46
C SER A 18 5.34 11.86 3.55
N ILE A 19 4.84 11.18 4.58
CA ILE A 19 5.65 10.68 5.70
C ILE A 19 6.22 9.28 5.45
N ALA A 20 5.51 8.44 4.71
CA ALA A 20 5.88 7.05 4.52
C ALA A 20 7.25 6.86 3.83
N PRO A 21 7.61 7.59 2.75
CA PRO A 21 8.93 7.47 2.13
C PRO A 21 10.05 7.95 3.06
N LYS A 22 9.80 9.01 3.85
CA LYS A 22 10.75 9.51 4.85
C LYS A 22 11.01 8.50 5.95
N LEU A 23 9.95 7.81 6.40
CA LEU A 23 10.03 6.75 7.41
C LEU A 23 10.82 5.55 6.88
N SER A 24 10.50 5.12 5.65
CA SER A 24 11.19 4.04 4.96
C SER A 24 12.69 4.31 4.81
N ASN A 25 13.07 5.50 4.33
CA ASN A 25 14.47 5.91 4.23
C ASN A 25 15.17 5.95 5.60
N LYS A 26 14.50 6.47 6.63
CA LYS A 26 15.07 6.58 7.99
C LYS A 26 15.34 5.21 8.63
N PHE A 27 14.47 4.23 8.39
CA PHE A 27 14.60 2.88 8.95
C PHE A 27 15.26 1.88 7.99
N ASN A 28 15.59 2.30 6.76
CA ASN A 28 16.11 1.46 5.69
C ASN A 28 15.23 0.20 5.47
N ILE A 29 13.92 0.41 5.36
CA ILE A 29 12.91 -0.63 5.09
C ILE A 29 12.18 -0.34 3.80
N PRO A 30 11.68 -1.35 3.06
CA PRO A 30 10.86 -1.12 1.88
C PRO A 30 9.56 -0.40 2.24
N TYR A 31 9.09 0.44 1.32
CA TYR A 31 7.80 1.13 1.37
C TYR A 31 6.89 0.59 0.27
N ILE A 32 5.59 0.55 0.55
CA ILE A 32 4.53 0.16 -0.36
C ILE A 32 3.40 1.17 -0.19
N ASP A 33 2.95 1.79 -1.28
CA ASP A 33 1.70 2.53 -1.35
C ASP A 33 0.67 1.64 -2.06
N THR A 34 -0.41 1.27 -1.37
CA THR A 34 -1.41 0.36 -1.93
C THR A 34 -2.18 0.98 -3.09
N ASP A 35 -2.41 2.29 -3.06
CA ASP A 35 -3.16 2.99 -4.10
C ASP A 35 -2.30 3.11 -5.36
N GLU A 36 -1.06 3.57 -5.22
CA GLU A 36 -0.13 3.75 -6.35
C GLU A 36 0.15 2.43 -7.07
N ASP A 37 0.42 1.36 -6.32
CA ASP A 37 0.69 0.05 -6.88
C ASP A 37 -0.53 -0.52 -7.63
N LEU A 38 -1.74 -0.37 -7.07
CA LEU A 38 -2.95 -0.84 -7.73
C LEU A 38 -3.27 -0.06 -8.99
N LEU A 39 -3.09 1.27 -8.97
CA LEU A 39 -3.26 2.11 -10.15
C LEU A 39 -2.29 1.71 -11.26
N SER A 40 -1.04 1.40 -10.91
CA SER A 40 -0.05 0.88 -11.87
C SER A 40 -0.46 -0.47 -12.47
N ILE A 41 -1.10 -1.34 -11.70
CA ILE A 41 -1.57 -2.66 -12.18
C ILE A 41 -2.80 -2.51 -13.10
N LEU A 42 -3.66 -1.54 -12.81
CA LEU A 42 -4.91 -1.33 -13.55
C LEU A 42 -4.70 -0.59 -14.88
N ASP A 43 -3.56 0.07 -15.06
CA ASP A 43 -3.03 0.64 -16.30
C ASP A 43 -4.11 1.22 -17.24
N ASN A 44 -4.62 2.41 -16.87
CA ASN A 44 -5.71 3.18 -17.50
C ASN A 44 -7.16 2.65 -17.35
N ASN A 45 -7.38 1.40 -16.92
CA ASN A 45 -8.74 0.86 -16.72
C ASN A 45 -9.42 1.36 -15.43
N PHE A 46 -8.76 2.21 -14.65
CA PHE A 46 -9.30 2.74 -13.39
C PHE A 46 -10.65 3.45 -13.57
N SER A 47 -10.83 4.17 -14.68
CA SER A 47 -12.06 4.91 -14.95
C SER A 47 -13.31 4.02 -15.11
N GLU A 48 -13.13 2.73 -15.39
CA GLU A 48 -14.21 1.75 -15.56
C GLU A 48 -14.53 0.99 -14.26
N ILE A 49 -13.74 1.19 -13.20
CA ILE A 49 -13.85 0.45 -11.95
C ILE A 49 -14.68 1.25 -10.94
N SER A 50 -15.74 0.63 -10.42
CA SER A 50 -16.51 1.23 -9.34
C SER A 50 -15.69 1.33 -8.05
N GLU A 51 -16.01 2.32 -7.21
CA GLU A 51 -15.33 2.48 -5.92
C GLU A 51 -15.40 1.19 -5.07
N ILE A 52 -16.56 0.54 -5.02
CA ILE A 52 -16.74 -0.73 -4.29
C ILE A 52 -15.75 -1.79 -4.78
N LYS A 53 -15.59 -1.92 -6.10
CA LYS A 53 -14.65 -2.87 -6.69
C LYS A 53 -13.21 -2.48 -6.38
N PHE A 54 -12.88 -1.20 -6.40
CA PHE A 54 -11.55 -0.72 -6.02
C PHE A 54 -11.22 -1.06 -4.56
N ARG A 55 -12.14 -0.83 -3.61
CA ARG A 55 -11.95 -1.19 -2.18
C ARG A 55 -11.76 -2.69 -1.97
N GLN A 56 -12.42 -3.53 -2.77
CA GLN A 56 -12.20 -4.97 -2.75
C GLN A 56 -10.79 -5.34 -3.26
N LEU A 57 -10.34 -4.72 -4.35
CA LEU A 57 -9.00 -4.92 -4.89
C LEU A 57 -7.92 -4.46 -3.89
N GLU A 58 -8.12 -3.31 -3.25
CA GLU A 58 -7.28 -2.78 -2.16
C GLU A 58 -7.13 -3.79 -1.03
N SER A 59 -8.23 -4.37 -0.57
CA SER A 59 -8.24 -5.39 0.49
C SER A 59 -7.48 -6.66 0.08
N VAL A 60 -7.69 -7.15 -1.15
CA VAL A 60 -7.00 -8.34 -1.67
C VAL A 60 -5.50 -8.08 -1.81
N TYR A 61 -5.12 -6.95 -2.41
CA TYR A 61 -3.73 -6.55 -2.60
C TYR A 61 -2.98 -6.44 -1.27
N PHE A 62 -3.60 -5.81 -0.27
CA PHE A 62 -3.06 -5.72 1.07
C PHE A 62 -2.77 -7.11 1.67
N LEU A 63 -3.74 -8.02 1.61
CA LEU A 63 -3.61 -9.39 2.15
C LEU A 63 -2.53 -10.21 1.43
N GLU A 64 -2.37 -10.04 0.12
CA GLU A 64 -1.31 -10.66 -0.68
C GLU A 64 0.08 -10.20 -0.23
N LYS A 65 0.25 -8.88 -0.02
CA LYS A 65 1.55 -8.29 0.33
C LYS A 65 2.00 -8.61 1.74
N ILE A 66 1.08 -8.70 2.70
CA ILE A 66 1.44 -9.10 4.07
C ILE A 66 1.88 -10.57 4.15
N LYS A 67 1.31 -11.46 3.32
CA LYS A 67 1.65 -12.90 3.33
C LYS A 67 3.05 -13.20 2.79
N LYS A 68 3.49 -12.48 1.75
CA LYS A 68 4.82 -12.68 1.13
C LYS A 68 6.00 -12.41 2.08
N ASN A 69 5.78 -11.66 3.16
CA ASN A 69 6.81 -11.34 4.15
C ASN A 69 6.85 -12.33 5.34
N HIS A 70 6.06 -13.41 5.32
CA HIS A 70 6.00 -14.42 6.39
C HIS A 70 6.67 -15.76 6.04
N ASN A 71 7.37 -15.87 4.92
CA ASN A 71 8.21 -17.03 4.64
C ASN A 71 9.56 -16.87 5.37
N ILE A 72 9.56 -17.26 6.64
CA ILE A 72 10.75 -17.72 7.39
C ILE A 72 10.84 -19.23 7.20
#